data_AF-A0A3D1WDS3-F1
#
_entry.id   AF-A0A3D1WDS3-F1
#
_cell.length_a   1.000
_cell.length_b   1.000
_cell.length_c   1.000
_cell.angle_alpha   90.00
_cell.angle_beta   90.00
_cell.angle_gamma   90.00
#
_symmetry.space_group_name_H-M   'P 1'
#
loop_
_entity.id
_entity.type
_entity.pdbx_description
1 polymer ?
#
loop_
_entity_poly.entity_id
_entity_poly.type
_entity_poly.pdbx_seq_one_letter_code
_entity_poly.pdbx_strand_id
1 'polypeptide(L)' 'MVLRICATEQIRFYPEAKRFYQKKLATTNGAVATKALAHKLARASYHVLKTGKSFEMQRCFARV' A
#
# COMPACT_ATOMS: atom_id res chain seq x y z
N MET A 1 -15.35 7.44 -2.97
CA MET A 1 -15.93 6.17 -2.48
C MET A 1 -15.11 4.94 -2.91
N VAL A 2 -14.52 4.93 -4.12
CA VAL A 2 -13.71 3.81 -4.67
C VAL A 2 -12.44 3.45 -3.86
N LEU A 3 -11.83 4.41 -3.16
CA LEU A 3 -10.60 4.17 -2.37
C LEU A 3 -10.80 3.33 -1.09
N ARG A 4 -12.03 3.16 -0.59
CA ARG A 4 -12.29 2.48 0.69
C ARG A 4 -12.36 0.96 0.54
N ILE A 5 -12.79 0.46 -0.63
CA ILE A 5 -12.99 -0.97 -0.91
C ILE A 5 -11.64 -1.67 -1.14
N CYS A 6 -10.75 -1.05 -1.94
CA CYS A 6 -9.44 -1.66 -2.24
C CYS A 6 -8.56 -1.84 -0.99
N ALA A 7 -8.59 -0.87 -0.06
CA ALA A 7 -7.75 -0.88 1.13
C ALA A 7 -8.02 -2.07 2.07
N THR A 8 -9.29 -2.48 2.20
CA THR A 8 -9.64 -3.62 3.06
C THR A 8 -9.15 -4.95 2.52
N GLU A 9 -9.15 -5.11 1.19
CA GLU A 9 -8.67 -6.34 0.54
C GLU A 9 -7.14 -6.44 0.67
N GLN A 10 -6.44 -5.33 0.47
CA GLN A 10 -4.96 -5.31 0.53
C GLN A 10 -4.42 -5.60 1.93
N ILE A 11 -5.12 -5.14 2.97
CA ILE A 11 -4.81 -5.46 4.37
C ILE A 11 -5.04 -6.94 4.68
N ARG A 12 -5.97 -7.60 3.98
CA ARG A 12 -6.32 -9.01 4.19
C ARG A 12 -5.33 -9.95 3.51
N PHE A 13 -4.93 -9.66 2.27
CA PHE A 13 -4.05 -10.53 1.50
C PHE A 13 -2.57 -10.36 1.84
N TYR A 14 -2.18 -9.17 2.31
CA TYR A 14 -0.76 -8.84 2.49
C TYR A 14 -0.45 -8.37 3.92
N PRO A 15 0.29 -9.17 4.71
CA PRO A 15 0.62 -8.81 6.10
C PRO A 15 1.53 -7.59 6.19
N GLU A 16 2.38 -7.33 5.19
CA GLU A 16 3.23 -6.13 5.12
C GLU A 16 2.40 -4.84 4.96
N ALA A 17 1.37 -4.88 4.10
CA ALA A 17 0.44 -3.77 3.91
C ALA A 17 -0.33 -3.46 5.21
N LYS A 18 -0.74 -4.50 5.94
CA LYS A 18 -1.40 -4.36 7.26
C LYS A 18 -0.49 -3.69 8.29
N ARG A 19 0.78 -4.11 8.39
CA ARG A 19 1.76 -3.51 9.31
C ARG A 19 2.00 -2.03 8.99
N PHE A 20 2.14 -1.68 7.70
CA PHE A 20 2.31 -0.29 7.28
C PHE A 20 1.08 0.56 7.60
N TYR A 21 -0.12 0.05 7.29
CA TYR A 21 -1.38 0.72 7.58
C TYR A 21 -1.56 0.95 9.08
N GLN A 22 -1.32 -0.07 9.92
CA GLN A 22 -1.42 0.06 11.38
C GLN A 22 -0.41 1.07 11.94
N LYS A 23 0.83 1.05 11.45
CA LYS A 23 1.85 2.04 11.85
C LYS A 23 1.41 3.47 11.50
N LYS A 24 0.85 3.68 10.30
CA LYS A 24 0.35 5.01 9.90
C LYS A 24 -0.95 5.41 10.59
N LEU A 25 -1.82 4.46 10.92
CA LEU A 25 -3.03 4.69 11.69
C LEU A 25 -2.71 5.11 13.14
N ALA A 26 -1.65 4.56 13.72
CA ALA A 26 -1.20 4.94 15.06
C ALA A 26 -0.67 6.39 15.13
N THR A 27 -0.21 6.95 14.02
CA THR A 27 0.36 8.30 13.97
C THR A 27 -0.57 9.34 13.31
N THR A 28 -1.52 8.91 12.46
CA THR A 28 -2.34 9.80 11.62
C THR A 28 -3.76 9.28 11.43
N ASN A 29 -4.66 10.15 10.94
CA ASN A 29 -6.04 9.80 10.64
C ASN A 29 -6.16 8.64 9.65
N GLY A 30 -7.13 7.75 9.86
CA GLY A 30 -7.32 6.54 9.04
C GLY A 30 -7.51 6.80 7.54
N ALA A 31 -8.13 7.93 7.18
CA ALA A 31 -8.24 8.34 5.77
C ALA A 31 -6.85 8.61 5.13
N VAL A 32 -5.91 9.17 5.88
CA VAL A 32 -4.54 9.43 5.42
C VAL A 32 -3.76 8.13 5.29
N ALA A 33 -3.92 7.22 6.26
CA ALA A 33 -3.29 5.90 6.20
C ALA A 33 -3.74 5.10 4.96
N THR A 34 -5.04 5.12 4.64
CA THR A 34 -5.58 4.49 3.44
C THR A 34 -5.05 5.11 2.15
N LYS A 35 -5.02 6.44 2.06
CA LYS A 35 -4.47 7.15 0.88
C LYS A 35 -2.99 6.85 0.67
N ALA A 36 -2.20 6.83 1.76
CA ALA A 36 -0.78 6.51 1.70
C ALA A 36 -0.52 5.07 1.24
N LEU A 37 -1.34 4.11 1.71
CA LEU A 37 -1.27 2.72 1.26
C LEU A 37 -1.60 2.61 -0.24
N ALA A 38 -2.68 3.23 -0.69
CA ALA A 38 -3.08 3.22 -2.10
C ALA A 38 -2.00 3.83 -3.01
N HIS A 39 -1.36 4.93 -2.58
CA HIS A 39 -0.30 5.59 -3.34
C HIS A 39 0.96 4.73 -3.50
N LYS A 40 1.35 3.99 -2.46
CA LYS A 40 2.47 3.04 -2.53
C LYS A 40 2.20 1.92 -3.54
N LEU A 41 0.98 1.39 -3.52
CA LEU A 41 0.54 0.36 -4.47
C LEU A 41 0.50 0.89 -5.90
N ALA A 42 -0.04 2.09 -6.11
CA ALA A 42 -0.07 2.71 -7.43
C ALA A 42 1.33 2.88 -8.03
N ARG A 43 2.31 3.36 -7.23
CA ARG A 43 3.71 3.45 -7.67
C ARG A 43 4.31 2.08 -8.00
N ALA A 44 4.01 1.07 -7.18
CA ALA A 44 4.48 -0.28 -7.43
C ALA A 44 3.93 -0.87 -8.74
N SER A 45 2.63 -0.70 -8.98
CA SER A 45 1.99 -1.11 -10.24
C SER A 45 2.59 -0.38 -11.44
N TYR A 46 2.88 0.92 -11.31
CA TYR A 46 3.57 1.68 -12.36
C TYR A 46 4.96 1.11 -12.66
N HIS A 47 5.74 0.71 -11.64
CA HIS A 47 7.05 0.10 -11.84
C HIS A 47 6.97 -1.28 -12.49
N VAL A 48 5.97 -2.10 -12.16
CA VAL A 48 5.75 -3.39 -12.85
C VAL A 48 5.48 -3.17 -14.33
N LEU A 49 4.57 -2.24 -14.65
CA LEU A 49 4.22 -1.92 -16.04
C LEU A 49 5.40 -1.32 -16.81
N LYS A 50 6.17 -0.44 -16.18
CA LYS A 50 7.30 0.24 -16.83
C LYS A 50 8.50 -0.66 -17.06
N THR A 51 8.80 -1.55 -16.11
CA THR A 51 10.06 -2.31 -16.10
C THR A 51 9.87 -3.77 -16.51
N GLY A 52 8.62 -4.26 -16.60
CA GLY A 52 8.29 -5.66 -16.88
C GLY A 52 8.77 -6.65 -15.80
N LYS A 53 9.27 -6.14 -14.67
CA LYS A 53 9.79 -6.96 -13.56
C LYS A 53 8.65 -7.38 -12.64
N SER A 54 8.82 -8.55 -12.04
CA SER A 54 7.93 -9.11 -11.02
C SER A 54 7.62 -8.10 -9.93
N PHE A 55 6.38 -8.06 -9.47
CA PHE A 55 5.95 -7.22 -8.37
C PHE A 55 6.65 -7.65 -7.06
N GLU A 56 7.60 -6.85 -6.58
CA GLU A 56 8.29 -7.07 -5.30
C GLU A 56 7.67 -6.21 -4.19
N MET A 57 6.87 -6.84 -3.32
CA MET A 57 6.18 -6.14 -2.24
C MET A 57 7.13 -5.52 -1.23
N GLN A 58 8.27 -6.17 -0.97
CA GLN A 58 9.30 -5.64 -0.07
C GLN A 58 9.83 -4.29 -0.53
N ARG A 59 9.94 -4.05 -1.85
CA ARG A 59 10.40 -2.78 -2.41
C ARG A 59 9.35 -1.66 -2.30
N CYS A 60 8.07 -2.02 -2.17
CA CYS A 60 6.95 -1.08 -2.02
C CYS A 60 6.93 -0.44 -0.62
N PHE A 61 7.33 -1.23 0.39
CA PHE A 61 7.36 -0.82 1.80
C PHE A 61 8.78 -0.64 2.36
N ALA A 62 9.82 -0.97 1.57
CA ALA A 62 11.22 -0.68 1.87
C ALA A 62 11.39 0.82 2.14
N ARG A 63 11.62 1.08 3.42
CA ARG A 63 11.91 2.34 4.10
C ARG A 63 12.45 3.46 3.20
N VAL A 64 11.63 4.49 3.01
CA VAL A 64 12.06 5.89 3.12
C VAL A 64 11.26 6.49 4.26
#